data_AF-A0A8H5EKN1-F1
#
_entry.id   AF-A0A8H5EKN1-F1
#
_cell.length_a   1.000
_cell.length_b   1.000
_cell.length_c   1.000
_cell.angle_alpha   90.00
_cell.angle_beta   90.00
_cell.angle_gamma   90.00
#
_symmetry.space_group_name_H-M   'P 1'
#
loop_
_entity.id
_entity.type
_entity.pdbx_description
1 polymer ?
#
loop_
_entity_poly.entity_id
_entity_poly.type
_entity_poly.pdbx_seq_one_letter_code
_entity_poly.pdbx_strand_id
1 'polypeptide(L)'
;MSRFTIPRLQPLSKPKFLNGIPDNSIFVIATLIAVNALVWIAAGIVLHFHPRLISPAALSYVLGLRHALDADHIAAIDLMTRRLIASGQRPATVGTFFSLGHSTIVIVTCIVVAATSGALRERFDGFQHVGNIVGTSVSAAFLIILCIGNGWVLYKLIQRLQGILQERRNQVRLEGFVEEETQIQDHFALEGGGFLTRVFKRLFRVIDRPWKMYPLGVVFGLGFDTSSEIAILGIASIQAVQGTSIWLILIFPILFT
;
A
#
# COMPACT_ATOMS: atom_id res chain seq x y z
N MET A 1 35.98 -16.39 -29.57
CA MET A 1 34.83 -15.83 -28.83
C MET A 1 35.19 -15.77 -27.34
N SER A 2 35.67 -14.62 -26.87
CA SER A 2 36.08 -14.39 -25.48
C SER A 2 34.85 -14.24 -24.57
N ARG A 3 34.70 -15.13 -23.60
CA ARG A 3 33.65 -15.05 -22.57
C ARG A 3 33.96 -13.87 -21.65
N PHE A 4 33.19 -12.79 -21.79
CA PHE A 4 33.17 -11.69 -20.81
C PHE A 4 32.72 -12.26 -19.46
N THR A 5 33.67 -12.37 -18.54
CA THR A 5 33.42 -12.78 -17.15
C THR A 5 33.11 -11.51 -16.36
N ILE A 6 31.85 -11.28 -16.05
CA ILE A 6 31.44 -10.15 -15.21
C ILE A 6 32.02 -10.38 -13.81
N PRO A 7 32.83 -9.46 -13.25
CA PRO A 7 33.32 -9.58 -11.90
C PRO A 7 32.13 -9.56 -10.93
N ARG A 8 31.95 -10.63 -10.16
CA ARG A 8 31.01 -10.65 -9.03
C ARG A 8 31.48 -9.60 -8.02
N LEU A 9 30.75 -8.49 -7.93
CA LEU A 9 30.90 -7.51 -6.87
C LEU A 9 30.88 -8.24 -5.52
N GLN A 10 31.92 -8.06 -4.71
CA GLN A 10 31.97 -8.61 -3.36
C GLN A 10 30.79 -8.01 -2.57
N PRO A 11 29.97 -8.82 -1.90
CA PRO A 11 28.91 -8.30 -1.05
C PRO A 11 29.57 -7.49 0.08
N LEU A 12 29.25 -6.21 0.15
CA LEU A 12 29.66 -5.32 1.23
C LEU A 12 29.35 -6.00 2.58
N SER A 13 30.36 -6.11 3.44
CA SER A 13 30.22 -6.77 4.73
C SER A 13 29.14 -6.07 5.55
N LYS A 14 28.06 -6.78 5.86
CA LYS A 14 26.94 -6.23 6.63
C LYS A 14 27.40 -5.88 8.04
N PRO A 15 27.03 -4.72 8.58
CA PRO A 15 27.22 -4.45 10.00
C PRO A 15 26.32 -5.38 10.83
N LYS A 16 26.77 -5.75 12.04
CA LYS A 16 26.17 -6.81 12.88
C LYS A 16 24.67 -6.65 13.16
N PHE A 17 24.14 -5.42 13.09
CA PHE A 17 22.72 -5.10 13.29
C PHE A 17 21.81 -5.40 12.08
N LEU A 18 22.35 -5.60 10.87
CA LEU A 18 21.56 -5.88 9.65
C LEU A 18 21.54 -7.37 9.26
N ASN A 19 22.13 -8.25 10.07
CA ASN A 19 22.23 -9.68 9.76
C ASN A 19 20.88 -10.42 9.75
N GLY A 20 19.83 -9.85 10.34
CA GLY A 20 18.47 -10.41 10.33
C GLY A 20 17.64 -10.06 9.09
N ILE A 21 18.11 -9.16 8.21
CA ILE A 21 17.32 -8.65 7.08
C ILE A 21 17.84 -9.24 5.76
N PRO A 22 16.96 -9.79 4.90
CA PRO A 22 17.33 -10.25 3.57
C PRO A 22 17.96 -9.14 2.72
N ASP A 23 18.99 -9.46 1.93
CA ASP A 23 19.71 -8.50 1.07
C ASP A 23 18.80 -7.68 0.15
N ASN A 24 17.80 -8.34 -0.43
CA ASN A 24 16.85 -7.69 -1.33
C ASN A 24 16.01 -6.62 -0.61
N SER A 25 15.67 -6.83 0.67
CA SER A 25 14.91 -5.87 1.46
C SER A 25 15.77 -4.66 1.82
N ILE A 26 17.05 -4.87 2.14
CA ILE A 26 18.01 -3.78 2.40
C ILE A 26 18.15 -2.91 1.15
N PHE A 27 18.27 -3.51 -0.03
CA PHE A 27 18.35 -2.77 -1.28
C PHE A 27 17.09 -1.92 -1.54
N VAL A 28 15.90 -2.48 -1.33
CA VAL A 28 14.63 -1.76 -1.49
C VAL A 28 14.53 -0.59 -0.51
N ILE A 29 14.86 -0.81 0.77
CA ILE A 29 14.85 0.25 1.80
C ILE A 29 15.86 1.35 1.47
N ALA A 30 17.09 0.98 1.09
CA ALA A 30 18.12 1.94 0.72
C ALA A 30 17.70 2.77 -0.50
N THR A 31 17.10 2.13 -1.51
CA THR A 31 16.54 2.81 -2.69
C THR A 31 15.45 3.80 -2.29
N LEU A 32 14.52 3.39 -1.41
CA LEU A 32 13.43 4.24 -0.92
C LEU A 32 13.95 5.47 -0.17
N ILE A 33 14.95 5.29 0.70
CA ILE A 33 15.60 6.39 1.43
C ILE A 33 16.28 7.35 0.45
N ALA A 34 17.01 6.82 -0.54
CA ALA A 34 17.68 7.64 -1.54
C ALA A 34 16.69 8.47 -2.37
N VAL A 35 15.58 7.87 -2.82
CA VAL A 35 14.51 8.58 -3.54
C VAL A 35 13.88 9.66 -2.67
N ASN A 36 13.57 9.36 -1.40
CA ASN A 36 13.03 10.35 -0.46
C ASN A 36 13.99 11.53 -0.25
N ALA A 37 15.27 11.27 -0.05
CA ALA A 37 16.27 12.32 0.10
C ALA A 37 16.33 13.22 -1.15
N LEU A 38 16.28 12.64 -2.34
CA LEU A 38 16.24 13.39 -3.60
C LEU A 38 15.00 14.26 -3.70
N VAL A 39 13.81 13.71 -3.39
CA VAL A 39 12.54 14.45 -3.38
C VAL A 39 12.60 15.63 -2.41
N TRP A 40 13.09 15.43 -1.18
CA TRP A 40 13.21 16.49 -0.19
C TRP A 40 14.20 17.59 -0.59
N ILE A 41 15.33 17.23 -1.22
CA ILE A 41 16.29 18.20 -1.76
C ILE A 41 15.63 19.01 -2.89
N ALA A 42 14.97 18.34 -3.84
CA ALA A 42 14.28 19.01 -4.93
C ALA A 42 13.17 19.95 -4.42
N ALA A 43 12.38 19.49 -3.45
CA ALA A 43 11.36 20.31 -2.81
C ALA A 43 11.97 21.51 -2.09
N GLY A 44 13.06 21.33 -1.34
CA GLY A 44 13.78 22.41 -0.67
C GLY A 44 14.28 23.48 -1.64
N ILE A 45 14.83 23.06 -2.79
CA ILE A 45 15.27 23.98 -3.85
C ILE A 45 14.08 24.76 -4.40
N VAL A 46 12.98 24.09 -4.78
CA VAL A 46 11.80 24.75 -5.36
C VAL A 46 11.16 25.73 -4.37
N LEU A 47 11.01 25.33 -3.11
CA LEU A 47 10.42 26.14 -2.05
C LEU A 47 11.28 27.34 -1.66
N HIS A 48 12.60 27.25 -1.80
CA HIS A 48 13.50 28.39 -1.62
C HIS A 48 13.21 29.51 -2.63
N PHE A 49 12.98 29.15 -3.90
CA PHE A 49 12.63 30.11 -4.95
C PHE A 49 11.15 30.54 -4.91
N HIS A 50 10.25 29.73 -4.33
CA HIS A 50 8.82 30.01 -4.26
C HIS A 50 8.27 29.94 -2.82
N PRO A 51 8.59 30.91 -1.94
CA PRO A 51 8.19 30.87 -0.52
C PRO A 51 6.68 30.79 -0.30
N ARG A 52 5.87 31.29 -1.25
CA ARG A 52 4.39 31.23 -1.19
C ARG A 52 3.86 29.79 -1.22
N LEU A 53 4.63 28.83 -1.73
CA LEU A 53 4.24 27.42 -1.82
C LEU A 53 4.57 26.61 -0.56
N ILE A 54 5.27 27.19 0.42
CA ILE A 54 5.69 26.47 1.64
C ILE A 54 4.50 25.95 2.43
N SER A 55 3.50 26.80 2.68
CA SER A 55 2.28 26.40 3.43
C SER A 55 1.51 25.28 2.73
N PRO A 56 1.12 25.38 1.43
CA PRO A 56 0.43 24.30 0.75
C PRO A 56 1.29 23.03 0.59
N ALA A 57 2.61 23.16 0.45
CA ALA A 57 3.52 22.00 0.42
C ALA A 57 3.57 21.27 1.77
N ALA A 58 3.67 22.01 2.88
CA ALA A 58 3.64 21.43 4.23
C ALA A 58 2.28 20.76 4.51
N LEU A 59 1.17 21.39 4.11
CA LEU A 59 -0.16 20.79 4.21
C LEU A 59 -0.27 19.50 3.39
N SER A 60 0.24 19.50 2.15
CA SER A 60 0.21 18.31 1.29
C SER A 60 0.98 17.15 1.92
N TYR A 61 2.14 17.42 2.51
CA TYR A 61 2.93 16.42 3.22
C TYR A 61 2.21 15.85 4.46
N VAL A 62 1.62 16.72 5.30
CA VAL A 62 0.88 16.28 6.49
C VAL A 62 -0.38 15.49 6.11
N LEU A 63 -1.09 15.91 5.08
CA LEU A 63 -2.24 15.18 4.55
C LEU A 63 -1.82 13.81 3.99
N GLY A 64 -0.65 13.72 3.36
CA GLY A 64 -0.06 12.46 2.90
C GLY A 64 0.27 11.51 4.03
N LEU A 65 0.93 12.02 5.08
CA LEU A 65 1.21 11.24 6.29
C LEU A 65 -0.07 10.71 6.96
N ARG A 66 -1.13 11.53 7.02
CA ARG A 66 -2.43 11.09 7.54
C ARG A 66 -3.04 10.01 6.66
N HIS A 67 -3.06 10.25 5.36
CA HIS A 67 -3.64 9.35 4.35
C HIS A 67 -2.97 7.97 4.33
N ALA A 68 -1.66 7.93 4.47
CA ALA A 68 -0.89 6.68 4.56
C ALA A 68 -1.29 5.82 5.77
N LEU A 69 -1.89 6.42 6.80
CA LEU A 69 -2.37 5.74 8.02
C LEU A 69 -3.86 5.36 7.96
N ASP A 70 -4.54 5.61 6.84
CA ASP A 70 -5.94 5.24 6.70
C ASP A 70 -6.10 3.70 6.79
N ALA A 71 -7.17 3.30 7.49
CA ALA A 71 -7.36 1.93 7.94
C ALA A 71 -7.52 0.93 6.78
N ASP A 72 -8.02 1.39 5.63
CA ASP A 72 -8.21 0.62 4.42
C ASP A 72 -6.87 0.27 3.75
N HIS A 73 -5.94 1.21 3.64
CA HIS A 73 -4.57 0.96 3.14
C HIS A 73 -3.85 -0.06 4.02
N ILE A 74 -3.90 0.14 5.35
CA ILE A 74 -3.26 -0.77 6.31
C ILE A 74 -3.87 -2.17 6.20
N ALA A 75 -5.21 -2.28 6.19
CA ALA A 75 -5.89 -3.57 6.11
C ALA A 75 -5.58 -4.33 4.81
N ALA A 76 -5.52 -3.62 3.67
CA ALA A 76 -5.20 -4.21 2.38
C ALA A 76 -3.76 -4.74 2.32
N ILE A 77 -2.78 -3.93 2.75
CA ILE A 77 -1.37 -4.31 2.77
C ILE A 77 -1.13 -5.48 3.73
N ASP A 78 -1.68 -5.40 4.93
CA ASP A 78 -1.51 -6.38 6.01
C ASP A 78 -2.06 -7.76 5.60
N LEU A 79 -3.28 -7.80 5.05
CA LEU A 79 -3.86 -9.05 4.57
C LEU A 79 -3.05 -9.67 3.43
N MET A 80 -2.62 -8.86 2.46
CA MET A 80 -1.83 -9.36 1.32
C MET A 80 -0.44 -9.83 1.77
N THR A 81 0.15 -9.16 2.75
CA THR A 81 1.40 -9.56 3.38
C THR A 81 1.25 -10.92 4.07
N ARG A 82 0.26 -11.09 4.95
CA ARG A 82 -0.03 -12.38 5.60
C ARG A 82 -0.26 -13.51 4.61
N ARG A 83 -1.01 -13.23 3.55
CA ARG A 83 -1.30 -14.21 2.48
C ARG A 83 -0.04 -14.63 1.73
N LEU A 84 0.80 -13.68 1.33
CA LEU A 84 2.02 -13.98 0.59
C LEU A 84 3.01 -14.76 1.45
N ILE A 85 3.11 -14.44 2.74
CA ILE A 85 3.87 -15.24 3.73
C ILE A 85 3.31 -16.66 3.79
N ALA A 86 1.99 -16.83 3.91
CA ALA A 86 1.35 -18.14 3.94
C ALA A 86 1.54 -18.93 2.63
N SER A 87 1.75 -18.24 1.51
CA SER A 87 2.06 -18.86 0.21
C SER A 87 3.57 -19.12 0.01
N GLY A 88 4.39 -18.96 1.04
CA GLY A 88 5.84 -19.14 1.00
C GLY A 88 6.61 -18.05 0.26
N GLN A 89 5.97 -16.91 -0.05
CA GLN A 89 6.60 -15.79 -0.76
C GLN A 89 7.14 -14.73 0.21
N ARG A 90 8.08 -13.93 -0.29
CA ARG A 90 8.65 -12.79 0.44
C ARG A 90 7.83 -11.51 0.14
N PRO A 91 7.11 -10.93 1.11
CA PRO A 91 6.20 -9.79 0.86
C PRO A 91 6.89 -8.42 0.89
N ALA A 92 8.22 -8.33 0.80
CA ALA A 92 8.99 -7.12 1.09
C ALA A 92 8.59 -5.88 0.26
N THR A 93 8.02 -6.06 -0.94
CA THR A 93 7.65 -4.97 -1.86
C THR A 93 6.14 -4.73 -1.96
N VAL A 94 5.32 -5.41 -1.16
CA VAL A 94 3.83 -5.35 -1.22
C VAL A 94 3.34 -3.92 -1.03
N GLY A 95 3.80 -3.26 0.04
CA GLY A 95 3.46 -1.87 0.33
C GLY A 95 3.97 -0.90 -0.75
N THR A 96 5.19 -1.11 -1.25
CA THR A 96 5.77 -0.26 -2.31
C THR A 96 4.95 -0.29 -3.59
N PHE A 97 4.56 -1.47 -4.09
CA PHE A 97 3.75 -1.56 -5.29
C PHE A 97 2.34 -0.99 -5.09
N PHE A 98 1.76 -1.20 -3.91
CA PHE A 98 0.47 -0.62 -3.57
C PHE A 98 0.49 0.91 -3.58
N SER A 99 1.44 1.51 -2.84
CA SER A 99 1.63 2.97 -2.81
C SER A 99 1.95 3.52 -4.20
N LEU A 100 2.82 2.88 -4.99
CA LEU A 100 3.12 3.31 -6.37
C LEU A 100 1.87 3.35 -7.26
N GLY A 101 1.03 2.31 -7.20
CA GLY A 101 -0.21 2.27 -7.98
C GLY A 101 -1.18 3.38 -7.58
N HIS A 102 -1.35 3.58 -6.28
CA HIS A 102 -2.20 4.64 -5.73
C HIS A 102 -1.69 6.05 -6.12
N SER A 103 -0.39 6.29 -5.91
CA SER A 103 0.31 7.53 -6.25
C SER A 103 0.17 7.91 -7.72
N THR A 104 0.14 6.92 -8.61
CA THR A 104 -0.01 7.14 -10.05
C THR A 104 -1.33 7.85 -10.37
N ILE A 105 -2.43 7.41 -9.74
CA ILE A 105 -3.74 8.04 -9.95
C ILE A 105 -3.79 9.43 -9.34
N VAL A 106 -3.22 9.62 -8.15
CA VAL A 106 -3.17 10.94 -7.50
C VAL A 106 -2.39 11.95 -8.37
N ILE A 107 -1.22 11.56 -8.86
CA ILE A 107 -0.39 12.40 -9.75
C ILE A 107 -1.12 12.72 -11.05
N VAL A 108 -1.67 11.70 -11.73
CA VAL A 108 -2.39 11.90 -13.00
C VAL A 108 -3.57 12.84 -12.81
N THR A 109 -4.36 12.65 -11.75
CA THR A 109 -5.53 13.48 -11.47
C THR A 109 -5.12 14.89 -11.12
N CYS A 110 -4.03 15.07 -10.37
CA CYS A 110 -3.48 16.39 -10.08
C CYS A 110 -3.04 17.13 -11.35
N ILE A 111 -2.33 16.45 -12.27
CA ILE A 111 -1.95 17.03 -13.57
C ILE A 111 -3.19 17.42 -14.36
N VAL A 112 -4.18 16.53 -14.43
CA VAL A 112 -5.44 16.78 -15.12
C VAL A 112 -6.16 18.00 -14.54
N VAL A 113 -6.32 18.07 -13.22
CA VAL A 113 -6.96 19.20 -12.55
C VAL A 113 -6.19 20.51 -12.77
N ALA A 114 -4.86 20.46 -12.70
CA ALA A 114 -4.00 21.61 -12.95
C ALA A 114 -4.07 22.11 -14.40
N ALA A 115 -4.13 21.19 -15.37
CA ALA A 115 -4.25 21.53 -16.79
C ALA A 115 -5.66 22.04 -17.16
N THR A 116 -6.67 21.67 -16.38
CA THR A 116 -8.09 21.92 -16.65
C THR A 116 -8.67 23.04 -15.78
N SER A 117 -7.84 23.85 -15.12
CA SER A 117 -8.30 24.95 -14.26
C SER A 117 -8.92 26.16 -15.02
N GLY A 118 -9.69 25.89 -16.07
CA GLY A 118 -10.41 26.83 -16.94
C GLY A 118 -11.66 26.16 -17.59
N ALA A 119 -12.01 26.54 -18.83
CA ALA A 119 -13.28 26.25 -19.54
C ALA A 119 -13.68 24.76 -19.75
N LEU A 120 -12.94 23.80 -19.19
CA LEU A 120 -13.18 22.36 -19.31
C LEU A 120 -13.71 21.72 -18.01
N ARG A 121 -13.88 22.48 -16.90
CA ARG A 121 -14.37 21.97 -15.60
C ARG A 121 -15.60 21.05 -15.68
N GLU A 122 -16.62 21.41 -16.47
CA GLU A 122 -17.89 20.66 -16.53
C GLU A 122 -17.76 19.21 -17.04
N ARG A 123 -16.81 18.93 -17.95
CA ARG A 123 -16.61 17.55 -18.46
C ARG A 123 -15.81 16.68 -17.49
N PHE A 124 -15.02 17.31 -16.61
CA PHE A 124 -14.21 16.59 -15.62
C PHE A 124 -14.98 16.26 -14.35
N ASP A 125 -15.92 17.10 -13.92
CA ASP A 125 -16.80 16.78 -12.79
C ASP A 125 -17.53 15.43 -13.04
N GLY A 126 -17.93 15.17 -14.29
CA GLY A 126 -18.51 13.87 -14.67
C GLY A 126 -17.53 12.69 -14.60
N PHE A 127 -16.29 12.86 -15.05
CA PHE A 127 -15.27 11.80 -14.98
C PHE A 127 -14.84 11.50 -13.54
N GLN A 128 -14.66 12.54 -12.73
CA GLN A 128 -14.36 12.39 -11.30
C GLN A 128 -15.53 11.72 -10.58
N HIS A 129 -16.78 12.09 -10.86
CA HIS A 129 -17.94 11.45 -10.24
C HIS A 129 -18.06 9.96 -10.57
N VAL A 130 -17.86 9.59 -11.84
CA VAL A 130 -17.84 8.18 -12.26
C VAL A 130 -16.65 7.44 -11.67
N GLY A 131 -15.47 8.06 -11.67
CA GLY A 131 -14.25 7.54 -11.04
C GLY A 131 -14.47 7.23 -9.56
N ASN A 132 -14.98 8.20 -8.80
CA ASN A 132 -15.37 8.03 -7.42
C ASN A 132 -16.35 6.87 -7.25
N ILE A 133 -17.49 6.84 -7.96
CA ILE A 133 -18.49 5.77 -7.79
C ILE A 133 -17.88 4.38 -8.05
N VAL A 134 -17.09 4.24 -9.11
CA VAL A 134 -16.47 2.95 -9.44
C VAL A 134 -15.41 2.58 -8.42
N GLY A 135 -14.50 3.52 -8.09
CA GLY A 135 -13.43 3.31 -7.14
C GLY A 135 -13.95 3.00 -5.73
N THR A 136 -14.86 3.83 -5.21
CA THR A 136 -15.56 3.62 -3.92
C THR A 136 -16.25 2.26 -3.88
N SER A 137 -17.02 1.90 -4.91
CA SER A 137 -17.77 0.63 -4.94
C SER A 137 -16.85 -0.58 -4.96
N VAL A 138 -15.79 -0.54 -5.78
CA VAL A 138 -14.84 -1.65 -5.87
C VAL A 138 -13.99 -1.77 -4.60
N SER A 139 -13.52 -0.65 -4.05
CA SER A 139 -12.77 -0.60 -2.80
C SER A 139 -13.64 -1.05 -1.62
N ALA A 140 -14.87 -0.56 -1.51
CA ALA A 140 -15.82 -0.98 -0.48
C ALA A 140 -16.14 -2.48 -0.58
N ALA A 141 -16.41 -3.01 -1.78
CA ALA A 141 -16.62 -4.44 -1.98
C ALA A 141 -15.38 -5.25 -1.56
N PHE A 142 -14.18 -4.80 -1.92
CA PHE A 142 -12.93 -5.44 -1.52
C PHE A 142 -12.76 -5.41 0.00
N LEU A 143 -12.96 -4.27 0.66
CA LEU A 143 -12.86 -4.12 2.12
C LEU A 143 -13.91 -4.93 2.87
N ILE A 144 -15.14 -5.02 2.39
CA ILE A 144 -16.18 -5.88 2.97
C ILE A 144 -15.75 -7.34 2.90
N ILE A 145 -15.22 -7.77 1.74
CA ILE A 145 -14.67 -9.12 1.60
C ILE A 145 -13.51 -9.31 2.59
N LEU A 146 -12.60 -8.34 2.73
CA LEU A 146 -11.50 -8.43 3.69
C LEU A 146 -12.00 -8.51 5.14
N CYS A 147 -13.00 -7.71 5.49
CA CYS A 147 -13.63 -7.67 6.82
C CYS A 147 -14.23 -9.04 7.18
N ILE A 148 -15.00 -9.62 6.27
CA ILE A 148 -15.57 -10.96 6.44
C ILE A 148 -14.46 -12.02 6.59
N GLY A 149 -13.39 -11.89 5.81
CA GLY A 149 -12.26 -12.82 5.85
C GLY A 149 -11.50 -12.76 7.17
N ASN A 150 -11.19 -11.55 7.64
CA ASN A 150 -10.53 -11.31 8.93
C ASN A 150 -11.43 -11.78 10.08
N GLY A 151 -12.75 -11.53 10.03
CA GLY A 151 -13.70 -12.01 11.03
C GLY A 151 -13.77 -13.54 11.09
N TRP A 152 -13.71 -14.21 9.94
CA TRP A 152 -13.68 -15.67 9.88
C TRP A 152 -12.38 -16.27 10.43
N VAL A 153 -11.22 -15.65 10.12
CA VAL A 153 -9.93 -16.04 10.71
C VAL A 153 -9.94 -15.87 12.23
N LEU A 154 -10.46 -14.74 12.71
CA LEU A 154 -10.62 -14.46 14.14
C LEU A 154 -11.52 -15.50 14.81
N TYR A 155 -12.67 -15.82 14.21
CA TYR A 155 -13.59 -16.84 14.72
C TYR A 155 -12.91 -18.21 14.86
N LYS A 156 -12.17 -18.65 13.84
CA LYS A 156 -11.39 -19.91 13.90
C LYS A 156 -10.29 -19.86 14.97
N LEU A 157 -9.61 -18.73 15.11
CA LEU A 157 -8.57 -18.55 16.13
C LEU A 157 -9.16 -18.63 17.54
N ILE A 158 -10.31 -17.99 17.77
CA ILE A 158 -11.04 -18.06 19.04
C ILE A 158 -11.47 -19.50 19.33
N GLN A 159 -12.02 -20.23 18.36
CA GLN A 159 -12.40 -21.63 18.53
C GLN A 159 -11.20 -22.51 18.91
N ARG A 160 -10.06 -22.34 18.23
CA ARG A 160 -8.82 -23.06 18.57
C ARG A 160 -8.32 -22.71 19.97
N LEU A 161 -8.29 -21.42 20.32
CA LEU A 161 -7.90 -20.98 21.66
C LEU A 161 -8.83 -21.54 22.74
N GLN A 162 -10.14 -21.58 22.49
CA GLN A 162 -11.10 -22.21 23.41
C GLN A 162 -10.83 -23.70 23.56
N GLY A 163 -10.52 -24.42 22.47
CA GLY A 163 -10.11 -25.83 22.50
C GLY A 163 -8.84 -26.05 23.34
N ILE A 164 -7.78 -25.28 23.08
CA ILE A 164 -6.51 -25.36 23.83
C ILE A 164 -6.70 -24.99 25.31
N LEU A 165 -7.55 -24.00 25.61
CA LEU A 165 -7.85 -23.62 27.00
C LEU A 165 -8.65 -24.72 27.71
N GLN A 166 -9.54 -25.41 27.00
CA GLN A 166 -10.33 -26.51 27.53
C GLN A 166 -9.48 -27.78 27.72
N GLU A 167 -8.54 -28.03 26.80
CA GLU A 167 -7.49 -29.05 26.93
C GLU A 167 -6.57 -28.70 28.10
N ARG A 168 -6.00 -27.50 28.20
CA ARG A 168 -5.20 -27.04 29.36
C ARG A 168 -5.96 -27.17 30.69
N ARG A 169 -7.26 -26.87 30.71
CA ARG A 169 -8.10 -27.04 31.91
C ARG A 169 -8.26 -28.52 32.30
N ASN A 170 -8.23 -29.43 31.34
CA ASN A 170 -8.23 -30.88 31.56
C ASN A 170 -6.82 -31.48 31.74
N GLN A 171 -5.78 -30.82 31.23
CA GLN A 171 -4.38 -31.28 31.10
C GLN A 171 -3.46 -30.73 32.20
N VAL A 172 -3.97 -29.91 33.14
CA VAL A 172 -3.35 -29.75 34.49
C VAL A 172 -3.20 -31.10 35.22
N ARG A 173 -3.75 -32.19 34.66
CA ARG A 173 -3.58 -33.56 35.15
C ARG A 173 -2.42 -34.35 34.53
N LEU A 174 -1.82 -33.97 33.39
CA LEU A 174 -0.66 -34.70 32.85
C LEU A 174 0.23 -33.84 31.95
N GLU A 175 1.51 -33.86 32.31
CA GLU A 175 2.68 -33.22 31.72
C GLU A 175 2.77 -33.30 30.18
N GLY A 176 3.48 -32.33 29.58
CA GLY A 176 4.16 -32.57 28.32
C GLY A 176 3.87 -31.53 27.23
N PHE A 177 4.82 -30.61 27.07
CA PHE A 177 5.10 -29.91 25.82
C PHE A 177 5.14 -30.88 24.63
N VAL A 178 4.52 -30.52 23.50
CA VAL A 178 5.05 -30.85 22.17
C VAL A 178 4.85 -29.65 21.23
N GLU A 179 5.94 -29.34 20.55
CA GLU A 179 6.18 -28.34 19.52
C GLU A 179 5.14 -28.37 18.39
N GLU A 180 4.86 -27.21 17.77
CA GLU A 180 4.39 -27.21 16.38
C GLU A 180 4.76 -25.89 15.68
N GLU A 181 6.00 -25.86 15.20
CA GLU A 181 6.58 -24.82 14.34
C GLU A 181 6.10 -24.92 12.87
N THR A 182 4.94 -25.56 12.63
CA THR A 182 4.45 -25.97 11.30
C THR A 182 3.00 -25.55 10.99
N GLN A 183 2.42 -24.59 11.72
CA GLN A 183 0.97 -24.29 11.60
C GLN A 183 0.56 -23.16 10.63
N ILE A 184 1.46 -22.60 9.81
CA ILE A 184 1.04 -21.61 8.78
C ILE A 184 0.56 -22.30 7.49
N GLN A 185 1.03 -23.52 7.22
CA GLN A 185 0.68 -24.26 5.99
C GLN A 185 -0.79 -24.69 5.94
N ASP A 186 -1.44 -24.87 7.10
CA ASP A 186 -2.85 -25.27 7.22
C ASP A 186 -3.84 -24.11 7.38
N HIS A 187 -3.38 -22.86 7.49
CA HIS A 187 -4.30 -21.72 7.55
C HIS A 187 -5.08 -21.51 6.23
N PHE A 188 -4.57 -22.06 5.12
CA PHE A 188 -5.22 -22.06 3.81
C PHE A 188 -5.48 -23.45 3.22
N ALA A 189 -5.06 -24.54 3.87
CA ALA A 189 -5.47 -25.90 3.53
C ALA A 189 -6.91 -26.13 4.02
N LEU A 190 -7.83 -25.54 3.26
CA LEU A 190 -9.26 -25.58 3.49
C LEU A 190 -9.80 -26.94 3.05
N GLU A 191 -9.68 -27.95 3.91
CA GLU A 191 -10.68 -29.03 3.94
C GLU A 191 -12.00 -28.41 4.45
N GLY A 192 -12.75 -27.82 3.51
CA GLY A 192 -13.96 -27.07 3.81
C GLY A 192 -14.45 -26.29 2.60
N GLY A 193 -15.20 -26.97 1.72
CA GLY A 193 -15.75 -26.47 0.47
C GLY A 193 -16.90 -25.46 0.61
N GLY A 194 -16.72 -24.40 1.39
CA GLY A 194 -17.67 -23.29 1.47
C GLY A 194 -17.72 -22.41 0.21
N PHE A 195 -18.81 -21.67 0.04
CA PHE A 195 -18.92 -20.59 -0.97
C PHE A 195 -17.87 -19.50 -0.72
N LEU A 196 -17.70 -19.13 0.55
CA LEU A 196 -16.78 -18.08 0.99
C LEU A 196 -15.31 -18.43 0.65
N THR A 197 -14.90 -19.67 0.89
CA THR A 197 -13.55 -20.15 0.58
C THR A 197 -13.28 -20.18 -0.93
N ARG A 198 -14.29 -20.42 -1.78
CA ARG A 198 -14.18 -20.29 -3.23
C ARG A 198 -14.00 -18.83 -3.69
N VAL A 199 -14.78 -17.91 -3.12
CA VAL A 199 -14.67 -16.47 -3.42
C VAL A 199 -13.30 -15.93 -3.00
N PHE A 200 -12.88 -16.22 -1.78
CA PHE A 200 -11.53 -15.86 -1.30
C PHE A 200 -10.45 -16.47 -2.17
N LYS A 201 -10.50 -17.78 -2.47
CA LYS A 201 -9.49 -18.43 -3.32
C LYS A 201 -9.40 -17.79 -4.70
N ARG A 202 -10.52 -17.35 -5.30
CA ARG A 202 -10.54 -16.68 -6.61
C ARG A 202 -9.93 -15.28 -6.53
N LEU A 203 -10.38 -14.44 -5.58
CA LEU A 203 -9.85 -13.08 -5.37
C LEU A 203 -8.34 -13.12 -5.06
N PHE A 204 -7.94 -14.06 -4.21
CA PHE A 204 -6.57 -14.29 -3.82
C PHE A 204 -5.68 -14.84 -4.94
N ARG A 205 -6.23 -15.64 -5.85
CA ARG A 205 -5.49 -16.09 -7.05
C ARG A 205 -5.14 -14.91 -7.97
N VAL A 206 -5.94 -13.84 -7.93
CA VAL A 206 -5.63 -12.63 -8.68
C VAL A 206 -4.36 -11.99 -8.12
N ILE A 207 -4.19 -11.88 -6.80
CA ILE A 207 -3.04 -11.23 -6.14
C ILE A 207 -2.02 -12.25 -5.64
N ASP A 208 -1.48 -13.05 -6.55
CA ASP A 208 -0.51 -14.12 -6.25
C ASP A 208 0.95 -13.66 -6.12
N ARG A 209 1.26 -12.40 -6.47
CA ARG A 209 2.63 -11.85 -6.48
C ARG A 209 2.63 -10.42 -5.92
N PRO A 210 3.73 -9.97 -5.26
CA PRO A 210 3.82 -8.62 -4.71
C PRO A 210 3.54 -7.49 -5.70
N TRP A 211 3.93 -7.63 -6.97
CA TRP A 211 3.72 -6.60 -7.99
C TRP A 211 2.24 -6.34 -8.33
N LYS A 212 1.38 -7.35 -8.12
CA LYS A 212 -0.07 -7.24 -8.39
C LYS A 212 -0.81 -6.35 -7.40
N MET A 213 -0.10 -5.86 -6.38
CA MET A 213 -0.58 -4.77 -5.53
C MET A 213 -0.66 -3.44 -6.27
N TYR A 214 0.06 -3.26 -7.39
CA TYR A 214 0.02 -2.01 -8.15
C TYR A 214 -1.37 -1.74 -8.76
N PRO A 215 -1.99 -2.67 -9.52
CA PRO A 215 -3.37 -2.50 -9.97
C PRO A 215 -4.37 -2.30 -8.82
N LEU A 216 -4.15 -2.95 -7.67
CA LEU A 216 -5.00 -2.77 -6.50
C LEU A 216 -4.88 -1.33 -5.97
N GLY A 217 -3.66 -0.81 -5.85
CA GLY A 217 -3.40 0.58 -5.46
C GLY A 217 -4.04 1.59 -6.42
N VAL A 218 -4.00 1.33 -7.73
CA VAL A 218 -4.69 2.16 -8.74
C VAL A 218 -6.20 2.21 -8.48
N VAL A 219 -6.84 1.06 -8.22
CA VAL A 219 -8.28 1.01 -7.92
C VAL A 219 -8.61 1.75 -6.63
N PHE A 220 -7.77 1.61 -5.60
CA PHE A 220 -7.93 2.35 -4.36
C PHE A 220 -7.80 3.87 -4.58
N GLY A 221 -6.81 4.32 -5.37
CA GLY A 221 -6.63 5.74 -5.71
C GLY A 221 -7.74 6.32 -6.59
N LEU A 222 -8.45 5.50 -7.37
CA LEU A 222 -9.62 5.94 -8.15
C LEU A 222 -10.84 6.26 -7.29
N GLY A 223 -10.89 5.79 -6.04
CA GLY A 223 -12.00 6.08 -5.14
C GLY A 223 -12.11 7.55 -4.76
N PHE A 224 -10.99 8.28 -4.72
CA PHE A 224 -10.87 9.64 -4.19
C PHE A 224 -11.67 9.85 -2.88
N ASP A 225 -11.75 8.80 -2.08
CA ASP A 225 -12.69 8.72 -0.94
C ASP A 225 -12.13 9.39 0.31
N THR A 226 -10.87 9.79 0.27
CA THR A 226 -10.22 10.39 1.41
C THR A 226 -10.30 11.91 1.34
N SER A 227 -10.65 12.50 2.48
CA SER A 227 -10.63 13.96 2.63
C SER A 227 -9.28 14.59 2.28
N SER A 228 -8.19 13.82 2.39
CA SER A 228 -6.83 14.23 2.09
C SER A 228 -6.57 14.34 0.58
N GLU A 229 -7.02 13.38 -0.22
CA GLU A 229 -6.88 13.44 -1.69
C GLU A 229 -7.65 14.61 -2.30
N ILE A 230 -8.91 14.80 -1.87
CA ILE A 230 -9.74 15.91 -2.33
C ILE A 230 -9.11 17.25 -1.95
N ALA A 231 -8.56 17.35 -0.73
CA ALA A 231 -7.88 18.57 -0.28
C ALA A 231 -6.66 18.91 -1.16
N ILE A 232 -5.89 17.92 -1.60
CA ILE A 232 -4.72 18.17 -2.46
C ILE A 232 -5.12 18.51 -3.89
N LEU A 233 -6.15 17.86 -4.44
CA LEU A 233 -6.72 18.28 -5.72
C LEU A 233 -7.25 19.73 -5.62
N GLY A 234 -7.81 20.12 -4.48
CA GLY A 234 -8.21 21.49 -4.18
C GLY A 234 -7.02 22.47 -4.15
N ILE A 235 -5.94 22.12 -3.44
CA ILE A 235 -4.70 22.92 -3.40
C ILE A 235 -4.12 23.09 -4.81
N ALA A 236 -4.03 22.00 -5.58
CA ALA A 236 -3.55 22.02 -6.95
C ALA A 236 -4.41 22.89 -7.86
N SER A 237 -5.73 22.79 -7.75
CA SER A 237 -6.70 23.60 -8.50
C SER A 237 -6.57 25.10 -8.18
N ILE A 238 -6.45 25.47 -6.90
CA ILE A 238 -6.27 26.87 -6.49
C ILE A 238 -4.97 27.44 -7.06
N GLN A 239 -3.87 26.68 -6.99
CA GLN A 239 -2.59 27.12 -7.50
C GLN A 239 -2.59 27.23 -9.04
N ALA A 240 -3.31 26.35 -9.72
CA ALA A 240 -3.50 26.42 -11.16
C ALA A 240 -4.27 27.68 -11.59
N VAL A 241 -5.34 28.05 -10.86
CA VAL A 241 -6.10 29.30 -11.10
C VAL A 241 -5.23 30.54 -10.87
N GLN A 242 -4.27 30.49 -9.95
CA GLN A 242 -3.30 31.57 -9.72
C GLN A 242 -2.23 31.69 -10.81
N GLY A 243 -2.27 30.84 -11.85
CA GLY A 243 -1.32 30.86 -12.96
C GLY A 243 0.04 30.25 -12.63
N THR A 244 0.12 29.43 -11.58
CA THR A 244 1.37 28.71 -11.28
C THR A 244 1.65 27.65 -12.34
N SER A 245 2.93 27.43 -12.64
CA SER A 245 3.35 26.40 -13.60
C SER A 245 2.92 25.01 -13.12
N ILE A 246 2.46 24.16 -14.05
CA ILE A 246 2.12 22.76 -13.78
C ILE A 246 3.28 22.01 -13.10
N TRP A 247 4.53 22.35 -13.47
CA TRP A 247 5.73 21.78 -12.85
C TRP A 247 5.86 22.11 -11.36
N LEU A 248 5.41 23.29 -10.94
CA LEU A 248 5.39 23.70 -9.53
C LEU A 248 4.23 23.03 -8.80
N ILE A 249 3.08 22.85 -9.44
CA ILE A 249 1.92 22.18 -8.85
C ILE A 249 2.21 20.70 -8.58
N LEU A 250 3.06 20.06 -9.39
CA LEU A 250 3.46 18.66 -9.22
C LEU A 250 4.22 18.40 -7.91
N ILE A 251 4.72 19.44 -7.22
CA ILE A 251 5.35 19.28 -5.91
C ILE A 251 4.35 18.74 -4.86
N PHE A 252 3.05 19.08 -4.98
CA PHE A 252 2.04 18.68 -4.00
C PHE A 252 1.76 17.17 -4.01
N PRO A 253 1.43 16.53 -5.15
CA PRO A 253 1.22 15.10 -5.17
C PRO A 253 2.51 14.31 -4.91
N ILE A 254 3.69 14.86 -5.25
CA ILE A 254 4.99 14.24 -4.92
C ILE A 254 5.23 14.25 -3.40
N LEU A 255 4.89 15.33 -2.71
CA LEU A 255 5.02 15.40 -1.24
C LEU A 255 3.93 14.63 -0.51
N PHE A 256 2.81 14.34 -1.18
CA PHE A 256 1.71 13.55 -0.63
C PHE A 256 1.96 12.05 -0.60
N THR A 257 2.78 11.54 -1.53
CA THR A 257 2.94 10.10 -1.81
C THR A 257 4.15 9.48 -1.14
#